data_AF-A0A521W466-F1
#
_entry.id   AF-A0A521W466-F1
#
_cell.length_a   1.000
_cell.length_b   1.000
_cell.length_c   1.000
_cell.angle_alpha   90.00
_cell.angle_beta   90.00
_cell.angle_gamma   90.00
#
_symmetry.space_group_name_H-M   'P 1'
#
loop_
_entity.id
_entity.type
_entity.pdbx_description
1 polymer ?
#
loop_
_entity_poly.entity_id
_entity_poly.type
_entity_poly.pdbx_seq_one_letter_code
_entity_poly.pdbx_strand_id
1 'polypeptide(L)'
;MPTVSAELTEHHRRCWELFGEVEEIVRASDWHAFNRKLVALREEILGHFRFEEERLFPVYEEATGLRDGTRELRTQHDDIRAIL
;
A
#
# COMPACT_ATOMS: atom_id res chain seq x y z
N MET A 1 -16.30 12.99 7.96
CA MET A 1 -15.85 12.14 6.83
C MET A 1 -14.39 12.50 6.61
N PRO A 2 -13.43 11.57 6.77
CA PRO A 2 -12.05 11.83 6.38
C PRO A 2 -11.97 12.15 4.88
N THR A 3 -10.98 12.94 4.46
CA THR A 3 -10.72 13.18 3.04
C THR A 3 -10.02 11.97 2.45
N VAL A 4 -10.16 11.76 1.13
CA VAL A 4 -9.43 10.69 0.41
C VAL A 4 -7.91 10.82 0.62
N SER A 5 -7.38 12.05 0.73
CA SER A 5 -5.97 12.30 1.05
C SER A 5 -5.57 11.90 2.49
N ALA A 6 -6.47 12.04 3.45
CA ALA A 6 -6.23 11.60 4.83
C ALA A 6 -6.24 10.07 4.91
N GLU A 7 -7.15 9.41 4.20
CA GLU A 7 -7.15 7.95 4.06
C GLU A 7 -5.85 7.46 3.42
N LEU A 8 -5.39 8.08 2.32
CA LEU A 8 -4.12 7.75 1.67
C LEU A 8 -2.91 7.84 2.63
N THR A 9 -2.77 8.98 3.32
CA THR A 9 -1.69 9.21 4.28
C THR A 9 -1.65 8.12 5.35
N GLU A 10 -2.82 7.73 5.81
CA GLU A 10 -2.98 6.74 6.86
C GLU A 10 -2.65 5.32 6.37
N HIS A 11 -2.97 4.96 5.12
CA HIS A 11 -2.48 3.72 4.50
C HIS A 11 -0.95 3.69 4.41
N HIS A 12 -0.31 4.77 3.94
CA HIS A 12 1.16 4.85 3.86
C HIS A 12 1.82 4.72 5.23
N ARG A 13 1.26 5.37 6.26
CA ARG A 13 1.73 5.25 7.63
C ARG A 13 1.71 3.80 8.12
N ARG A 14 0.60 3.08 7.91
CA ARG A 14 0.48 1.66 8.31
C ARG A 14 1.45 0.75 7.58
N CYS A 15 1.62 0.91 6.27
CA CYS A 15 2.64 0.18 5.51
C CYS A 15 4.05 0.42 6.08
N TRP A 16 4.39 1.68 6.38
CA TRP A 16 5.69 2.04 6.93
C TRP A 16 5.95 1.42 8.31
N GLU A 17 4.96 1.49 9.21
CA GLU A 17 5.06 0.90 10.55
C GLU A 17 5.24 -0.61 10.49
N LEU A 18 4.45 -1.31 9.67
CA LEU A 18 4.57 -2.76 9.48
C LEU A 18 5.92 -3.14 8.87
N PHE A 19 6.43 -2.34 7.93
CA PHE A 19 7.75 -2.58 7.35
C PHE A 19 8.85 -2.45 8.42
N GLY A 20 8.82 -1.39 9.23
CA GLY A 20 9.76 -1.21 10.34
C GLY A 20 9.70 -2.33 11.37
N GLU A 21 8.50 -2.81 11.71
CA GLU A 21 8.32 -3.98 12.59
C GLU A 21 8.95 -5.25 12.01
N VAL A 22 8.77 -5.50 10.70
CA VAL A 22 9.40 -6.63 10.01
C VAL A 22 10.92 -6.52 10.08
N GLU A 23 11.50 -5.33 9.86
CA GLU A 23 12.94 -5.13 9.97
C GLU A 23 13.49 -5.44 11.37
N GLU A 24 12.80 -4.99 12.43
CA GLU A 24 13.20 -5.29 13.81
C GLU A 24 13.12 -6.79 14.11
N ILE A 25 12.08 -7.46 13.62
CA ILE A 25 11.92 -8.91 13.79
C ILE A 25 13.05 -9.68 13.07
N VAL A 26 13.42 -9.25 11.87
CA VAL A 26 14.56 -9.84 11.14
C VAL A 26 15.85 -9.63 11.92
N ARG A 27 16.10 -8.42 12.46
CA ARG A 27 17.26 -8.16 13.34
C ARG A 27 17.28 -9.06 14.57
N ALA A 28 16.12 -9.34 15.16
CA ALA A 28 15.97 -10.23 16.31
C ALA A 28 16.00 -11.73 15.97
N SER A 29 16.00 -12.11 14.68
CA SER A 29 15.91 -13.49 14.21
C SER A 29 14.66 -14.25 14.72
N ASP A 30 13.55 -13.56 15.00
CA ASP A 30 12.29 -14.19 15.40
C ASP A 30 11.47 -14.60 14.16
N TRP A 31 11.84 -15.73 13.56
CA TRP A 31 11.21 -16.23 12.33
C TRP A 31 9.74 -16.62 12.51
N HIS A 32 9.31 -16.91 13.75
CA HIS A 32 7.91 -17.19 14.02
C HIS A 32 7.06 -15.91 13.96
N ALA A 33 7.57 -14.80 14.50
CA ALA A 33 6.94 -13.48 14.35
C ALA A 33 7.03 -12.96 12.90
N PHE A 34 8.13 -13.24 12.20
CA PHE A 34 8.37 -12.78 10.84
C PHE A 34 7.24 -13.18 9.89
N ASN A 35 6.87 -14.46 9.85
CA ASN A 35 5.82 -14.94 8.94
C ASN A 35 4.47 -14.26 9.19
N ARG A 36 4.09 -14.02 10.45
CA ARG A 36 2.83 -13.33 10.77
C ARG A 36 2.84 -11.88 10.32
N LYS A 37 3.96 -11.18 10.54
CA LYS A 37 4.08 -9.76 10.19
C LYS A 37 4.24 -9.54 8.70
N LEU A 38 4.91 -10.45 8.00
CA LEU A 38 4.99 -10.41 6.55
C LEU A 38 3.61 -10.56 5.89
N VAL A 39 2.76 -11.47 6.41
CA VAL A 39 1.36 -11.59 5.94
C VAL A 39 0.58 -10.29 6.18
N ALA A 40 0.68 -9.70 7.36
CA ALA A 40 0.01 -8.44 7.67
C ALA A 40 0.49 -7.29 6.77
N LEU A 41 1.80 -7.19 6.52
CA LEU A 41 2.36 -6.19 5.61
C LEU A 41 1.84 -6.38 4.17
N ARG A 42 1.82 -7.62 3.68
CA ARG A 42 1.26 -7.96 2.35
C ARG A 42 -0.21 -7.56 2.24
N GLU A 43 -1.01 -7.86 3.26
CA GLU A 43 -2.44 -7.50 3.29
C GLU A 43 -2.64 -5.98 3.30
N GLU A 44 -1.85 -5.22 4.06
CA GLU A 44 -1.94 -3.76 4.09
C GLU A 44 -1.52 -3.14 2.75
N ILE A 45 -0.45 -3.63 2.10
CA ILE A 45 -0.03 -3.18 0.76
C ILE A 45 -1.13 -3.43 -0.27
N LEU A 46 -1.71 -4.63 -0.29
CA LEU A 46 -2.80 -4.96 -1.21
C LEU A 46 -4.08 -4.17 -0.91
N GLY A 47 -4.35 -3.88 0.37
CA GLY A 47 -5.44 -3.01 0.80
C GLY A 47 -5.25 -1.57 0.33
N HIS A 48 -4.02 -1.05 0.44
CA HIS A 48 -3.63 0.26 -0.06
C HIS A 48 -3.82 0.38 -1.57
N PHE A 49 -3.31 -0.58 -2.36
CA PHE A 49 -3.50 -0.58 -3.82
C PHE A 49 -4.97 -0.60 -4.21
N ARG A 50 -5.78 -1.42 -3.54
CA ARG A 50 -7.23 -1.48 -3.80
C ARG A 50 -7.90 -0.14 -3.54
N PHE A 51 -7.58 0.50 -2.41
CA PHE A 51 -8.08 1.84 -2.09
C PHE A 51 -7.71 2.85 -3.18
N GLU A 52 -6.46 2.83 -3.63
CA GLU A 52 -6.01 3.74 -4.66
C GLU A 52 -6.71 3.49 -6.00
N GLU A 53 -6.70 2.24 -6.46
CA GLU A 53 -7.20 1.85 -7.78
C GLU A 53 -8.72 1.97 -7.92
N GLU A 54 -9.48 1.70 -6.87
CA GLU A 54 -10.95 1.70 -6.87
C GLU A 54 -11.55 3.05 -6.42
N ARG A 55 -10.81 3.88 -5.67
CA ARG A 55 -11.36 5.12 -5.10
C ARG A 55 -10.52 6.36 -5.43
N LEU A 56 -9.23 6.39 -5.09
CA LEU A 56 -8.42 7.60 -5.26
C LEU A 56 -8.17 7.94 -6.72
N PHE A 57 -7.68 6.98 -7.50
CA PHE A 57 -7.29 7.17 -8.90
C PHE A 57 -8.47 7.65 -9.76
N PRO A 58 -9.69 7.05 -9.67
CA PRO A 58 -10.85 7.59 -10.39
C PRO A 58 -11.16 9.04 -10.04
N VAL A 59 -11.16 9.39 -8.74
CA VAL A 59 -11.43 10.76 -8.28
C VAL A 59 -10.37 11.75 -8.77
N TYR A 60 -9.10 11.33 -8.76
CA TYR A 60 -7.98 12.15 -9.23
C TYR A 60 -8.07 12.39 -10.75
N GLU A 61 -8.29 11.36 -11.55
CA GLU A 61 -8.37 11.48 -13.01
C GLU A 61 -9.60 12.28 -13.44
N GLU A 62 -10.74 12.12 -12.76
CA GLU A 62 -11.94 12.92 -13.00
C GLU A 62 -11.70 14.41 -12.66
N ALA A 63 -11.12 14.69 -11.49
CA ALA A 63 -10.90 16.06 -11.03
C ALA A 63 -9.84 16.82 -11.87
N THR A 64 -8.86 16.11 -12.43
CA THR A 64 -7.77 16.71 -13.22
C THR A 64 -8.04 16.71 -14.73
N GLY A 65 -8.95 15.85 -15.20
CA GLY A 65 -9.17 15.61 -16.63
C GLY A 65 -8.06 14.77 -17.29
N LEU A 66 -7.06 14.32 -16.52
CA LEU A 66 -5.96 13.48 -17.00
C LEU A 66 -6.42 12.02 -17.08
N ARG A 67 -7.13 11.69 -18.17
CA ARG A 67 -7.48 10.29 -18.49
C ARG A 67 -6.19 9.46 -18.60
N ASP A 68 -6.17 8.31 -17.94
CA ASP A 68 -5.00 7.42 -17.80
C ASP A 68 -3.81 8.01 -17.02
N GLY A 69 -3.99 9.11 -16.28
CA GLY A 69 -2.95 9.75 -15.48
C GLY A 69 -2.33 8.87 -14.40
N THR A 70 -3.00 7.77 -14.03
CA THR A 70 -2.54 6.80 -13.02
C THR A 70 -2.01 5.49 -13.61
N ARG A 71 -1.89 5.38 -14.94
CA ARG A 71 -1.46 4.15 -15.62
C ARG A 71 -0.09 3.64 -15.18
N GLU A 72 0.86 4.54 -14.99
CA GLU A 72 2.21 4.19 -14.52
C GLU A 72 2.17 3.65 -13.09
N LEU A 73 1.37 4.26 -12.21
CA LEU A 73 1.20 3.80 -10.82
C LEU A 73 0.59 2.39 -10.78
N ARG A 74 -0.39 2.10 -11.63
CA ARG A 74 -0.98 0.75 -11.76
C ARG A 74 0.05 -0.28 -12.24
N THR A 75 0.92 0.11 -13.15
CA THR A 75 2.03 -0.76 -13.62
C THR A 75 3.00 -1.04 -12.47
N GLN A 76 3.33 -0.02 -11.66
CA GLN A 76 4.17 -0.20 -10.45
C GLN A 76 3.49 -1.10 -9.41
N HIS A 77 2.16 -1.02 -9.25
CA HIS A 77 1.44 -1.95 -8.38
C HIS A 77 1.55 -3.39 -8.86
N ASP A 78 1.47 -3.62 -10.17
CA ASP A 78 1.62 -4.96 -10.75
C ASP A 78 3.03 -5.51 -10.57
N ASP A 79 4.06 -4.67 -10.72
CA ASP A 79 5.45 -5.03 -10.42
C ASP A 79 5.63 -5.44 -8.95
N ILE A 80 5.02 -4.69 -8.03
CA ILE A 80 5.06 -5.02 -6.60
C ILE A 80 4.28 -6.31 -6.32
N ARG A 81 3.10 -6.50 -6.90
CA ARG A 81 2.32 -7.76 -6.75
C ARG A 81 3.11 -8.99 -7.20
N ALA A 82 3.98 -8.86 -8.19
CA ALA A 82 4.80 -9.97 -8.68
C ALA A 82 5.85 -10.46 -7.67
N ILE A 83 6.17 -9.66 -6.64
CA ILE A 83 7.18 -9.99 -5.62
C ILE A 83 6.58 -10.26 -4.22
N LEU A 84 5.26 -10.20 -4.05
CA LEU A 84 4.53 -10.40 -2.78
C LEU A 84 4.00 -11.83 -2.56
#